data_AF-A0A2V9LNC3-F1
#
_entry.id   AF-A0A2V9LNC3-F1
#
_cell.length_a   1.000
_cell.length_b   1.000
_cell.length_c   1.000
_cell.angle_alpha   90.00
_cell.angle_beta   90.00
_cell.angle_gamma   90.00
#
_symmetry.space_group_name_H-M   'P 1'
#
loop_
_entity.id
_entity.type
_entity.pdbx_description
1 polymer ?
#
loop_
_entity_poly.entity_id
_entity_poly.type
_entity_poly.pdbx_seq_one_letter_code
_entity_poly.pdbx_strand_id
1 'polypeptide(L)'
;MSIGGTLGSYPMTRESSGTSWQPDSAQHQGIHLMKDDWMLMLHGFAQIVYDDQGGKRGASKGYSANMFRFMGTRDLRRGTFAFRAMVSADPLTIGRNGYPLLLQTGETADGRTPLIDRQHPHDLFMEMAVSYSHSVNESTSVFAYFGLPGEPALGPPVYMHRFSGEEIPTAPITHHWLDSTHISFGV
;
A
#
# COMPACT_ATOMS: atom_id res chain seq x y z
N MET A 1 2.02 3.09 26.31
CA MET A 1 0.77 2.36 26.03
C MET A 1 0.99 1.61 24.74
N SER A 2 0.65 0.32 24.68
CA SER A 2 0.57 -0.39 23.40
C SER A 2 -0.73 0.05 22.75
N ILE A 3 -0.65 0.72 21.60
CA ILE A 3 -1.85 1.06 20.84
C ILE A 3 -2.35 -0.22 20.17
N GLY A 4 -3.66 -0.42 20.23
CA GLY A 4 -4.32 -1.56 19.60
C GLY A 4 -4.34 -1.47 18.08
N GLY A 5 -4.78 -2.55 17.45
CA GLY A 5 -5.07 -2.59 16.03
C GLY A 5 -6.18 -1.60 15.67
N THR A 6 -6.13 -1.10 14.44
CA THR A 6 -7.05 -0.07 13.96
C THR A 6 -8.48 -0.58 13.79
N LEU A 7 -8.66 -1.89 13.63
CA LEU A 7 -9.97 -2.53 13.40
C LEU A 7 -10.47 -3.36 14.59
N GLY A 8 -9.71 -3.43 15.70
CA GLY A 8 -10.14 -4.14 16.90
C GLY A 8 -9.02 -4.47 17.89
N SER A 9 -9.37 -5.31 18.87
CA SER A 9 -8.51 -5.68 20.01
C SER A 9 -7.41 -6.70 19.65
N TYR A 10 -6.44 -6.31 18.83
CA TYR A 10 -5.23 -7.08 18.52
C TYR A 10 -4.00 -6.15 18.49
N PRO A 11 -2.76 -6.67 18.48
CA PRO A 11 -1.57 -5.82 18.39
C PRO A 11 -1.47 -5.10 17.04
N MET A 12 -1.15 -3.81 17.05
CA MET A 12 -0.95 -3.02 15.83
C MET A 12 0.14 -3.59 14.91
N THR A 13 1.14 -4.30 15.44
CA THR A 13 2.22 -4.92 14.66
C THR A 13 1.74 -5.94 13.63
N ARG A 14 0.48 -6.39 13.76
CA ARG A 14 -0.16 -7.30 12.81
C ARG A 14 -0.71 -6.59 11.57
N GLU A 15 -0.88 -5.27 11.63
CA GLU A 15 -1.46 -4.45 10.55
C GLU A 15 -0.56 -4.45 9.31
N SER A 16 -1.18 -4.55 8.12
CA SER A 16 -0.52 -4.41 6.83
C SER A 16 -1.26 -3.38 5.96
N SER A 17 -1.82 -3.77 4.81
CA SER A 17 -2.74 -2.96 4.00
C SER A 17 -4.21 -3.20 4.39
N GLY A 18 -5.07 -2.19 4.24
CA GLY A 18 -6.48 -2.17 4.67
C GLY A 18 -6.87 -3.10 5.81
N THR A 19 -7.57 -4.20 5.50
CA THR A 19 -8.07 -5.18 6.49
C THR A 19 -7.18 -6.42 6.61
N SER A 20 -6.02 -6.45 5.96
CA SER A 20 -5.12 -7.59 5.90
C SER A 20 -4.13 -7.60 7.07
N TRP A 21 -3.71 -8.81 7.43
CA TRP A 21 -2.75 -9.07 8.50
C TRP A 21 -1.46 -9.67 7.96
N GLN A 22 -0.38 -9.44 8.70
CA GLN A 22 0.93 -10.06 8.52
C GLN A 22 1.45 -10.61 9.87
N PRO A 23 2.46 -11.49 9.89
CA PRO A 23 3.03 -11.99 11.15
C PRO A 23 3.48 -10.84 12.06
N ASP A 24 3.29 -10.96 13.37
CA ASP A 24 3.62 -9.90 14.34
C ASP A 24 5.14 -9.55 14.35
N SER A 25 6.00 -10.44 13.83
CA SER A 25 7.44 -10.22 13.67
C SER A 25 7.84 -9.48 12.39
N ALA A 26 6.90 -9.22 11.48
CA ALA A 26 7.11 -8.45 10.26
C ALA A 26 7.10 -6.96 10.62
N GLN A 27 8.27 -6.42 10.93
CA GLN A 27 8.41 -5.01 11.31
C GLN A 27 8.45 -4.13 10.06
N HIS A 28 7.75 -3.00 10.10
CA HIS A 28 7.84 -1.95 9.07
C HIS A 28 8.71 -0.80 9.57
N GLN A 29 9.67 -0.37 8.75
CA GLN A 29 10.47 0.80 9.08
C GLN A 29 9.68 2.08 8.79
N GLY A 30 9.88 3.09 9.63
CA GLY A 30 9.26 4.39 9.43
C GLY A 30 9.45 5.34 10.60
N ILE A 31 8.93 6.56 10.43
CA ILE A 31 8.94 7.59 11.47
C ILE A 31 7.64 7.47 12.25
N HIS A 32 7.74 7.17 13.54
CA HIS A 32 6.59 7.09 14.44
C HIS A 32 6.67 8.22 15.47
N LEU A 33 5.58 8.96 15.64
CA LEU A 33 5.49 10.10 16.55
C LEU A 33 4.26 9.95 17.44
N MET A 34 4.48 10.04 18.75
CA MET A 34 3.40 10.19 19.73
C MET A 34 3.14 11.68 19.96
N LYS A 35 1.89 12.11 19.75
CA LYS A 35 1.44 13.47 20.07
C LYS A 35 0.08 13.41 20.76
N ASP A 36 0.07 13.70 22.06
CA ASP A 36 -1.10 13.52 22.91
C ASP A 36 -1.65 12.08 22.78
N ASP A 37 -2.94 11.94 22.46
CA ASP A 37 -3.61 10.65 22.25
C ASP A 37 -3.34 10.03 20.85
N TRP A 38 -2.57 10.71 19.99
CA TRP A 38 -2.30 10.26 18.64
C TRP A 38 -0.97 9.54 18.53
N MET A 39 -0.98 8.44 17.78
CA MET A 39 0.19 7.89 17.13
C MET A 39 0.11 8.20 15.65
N LEU A 40 1.10 8.94 15.17
CA LEU A 40 1.28 9.26 13.76
C LEU A 40 2.43 8.41 13.23
N MET A 41 2.26 7.86 12.04
CA MET A 41 3.28 7.06 11.37
C MET A 41 3.45 7.54 9.94
N LEU A 42 4.69 7.72 9.53
CA LEU A 42 5.09 7.95 8.15
C LEU A 42 6.00 6.81 7.72
N HIS A 43 5.50 5.99 6.80
CA HIS A 43 6.22 4.90 6.16
C HIS A 43 6.37 5.22 4.68
N GLY A 44 7.38 4.67 4.02
CA GLY A 44 7.55 4.87 2.59
C GLY A 44 9.00 4.83 2.14
N PHE A 45 9.18 4.97 0.83
CA PHE A 45 10.48 4.98 0.18
C PHE A 45 10.48 5.93 -1.02
N ALA A 46 11.67 6.35 -1.43
CA ALA A 46 11.89 7.02 -2.70
C ALA A 46 13.22 6.56 -3.26
N GLN A 47 13.20 6.01 -4.47
CA GLN A 47 14.37 5.45 -5.14
C GLN A 47 14.53 6.05 -6.52
N ILE A 48 15.77 6.15 -6.98
CA ILE A 48 16.10 6.51 -8.36
C ILE A 48 16.62 5.22 -9.01
N VAL A 49 15.97 4.82 -10.09
CA VAL A 49 16.24 3.54 -10.77
C VAL A 49 16.63 3.82 -12.21
N TYR A 50 17.71 3.16 -12.65
CA TYR A 50 18.01 2.99 -14.07
C TYR A 50 17.91 1.51 -14.39
N ASP A 51 16.98 1.17 -15.27
CA ASP A 51 16.72 -0.19 -15.70
C ASP A 51 17.16 -0.38 -17.15
N ASP A 52 17.75 -1.52 -17.47
CA ASP A 52 18.15 -1.95 -18.81
C ASP A 52 17.99 -3.47 -18.93
N GLN A 53 16.92 -3.91 -19.59
CA GLN A 53 16.55 -5.32 -19.66
C GLN A 53 17.07 -6.05 -20.90
N GLY A 54 17.68 -5.34 -21.85
CA GLY A 54 18.25 -5.91 -23.07
C GLY A 54 17.29 -6.74 -23.94
N GLY A 55 17.82 -7.33 -25.01
CA GLY A 55 17.07 -8.21 -25.92
C GLY A 55 16.00 -7.51 -26.78
N LYS A 56 15.28 -8.29 -27.60
CA LYS A 56 14.32 -7.75 -28.58
C LYS A 56 13.02 -7.19 -27.96
N ARG A 57 12.70 -7.62 -26.74
CA ARG A 57 11.49 -7.22 -25.99
C ARG A 57 11.78 -6.24 -24.85
N GLY A 58 13.05 -6.07 -24.46
CA GLY A 58 13.43 -5.19 -23.37
C GLY A 58 13.54 -3.73 -23.82
N ALA A 59 13.74 -2.88 -22.83
CA ALA A 59 13.98 -1.45 -23.00
C ALA A 59 14.83 -0.96 -21.83
N SER A 60 15.37 0.26 -21.96
CA SER A 60 16.02 0.96 -20.85
C SER A 60 15.24 2.20 -20.43
N LYS A 61 15.32 2.55 -19.15
CA LYS A 61 14.68 3.74 -18.60
C LYS A 61 15.28 4.16 -17.26
N GLY A 62 15.51 5.47 -17.13
CA GLY A 62 15.66 6.12 -15.83
C GLY A 62 14.30 6.58 -15.30
N TYR A 63 13.98 6.28 -14.05
CA TYR A 63 12.75 6.69 -13.38
C TYR A 63 12.96 6.80 -11.87
N SER A 64 11.95 7.31 -11.16
CA SER A 64 11.92 7.27 -9.70
C SER A 64 10.67 6.54 -9.24
N ALA A 65 10.87 5.46 -8.48
CA ALA A 65 9.80 4.73 -7.82
C ALA A 65 9.68 5.24 -6.38
N ASN A 66 8.46 5.56 -5.97
CA ASN A 66 8.22 6.10 -4.63
C ASN A 66 6.81 5.81 -4.14
N MET A 67 6.68 5.70 -2.82
CA MET A 67 5.41 5.57 -2.14
C MET A 67 5.56 6.17 -0.75
N PHE A 68 4.58 6.97 -0.33
CA PHE A 68 4.51 7.51 1.01
C PHE A 68 3.16 7.20 1.63
N ARG A 69 3.20 6.62 2.81
CA ARG A 69 2.05 6.22 3.61
C ARG A 69 2.04 7.03 4.90
N PHE A 70 0.97 7.76 5.10
CA PHE A 70 0.67 8.52 6.31
C PHE A 70 -0.44 7.81 7.06
N MET A 71 -0.22 7.53 8.33
CA MET A 71 -1.21 6.90 9.19
C MET A 71 -1.34 7.70 10.47
N GLY A 72 -2.55 7.77 10.99
CA GLY A 72 -2.81 8.29 12.32
C GLY A 72 -3.79 7.38 13.03
N THR A 73 -3.50 7.09 14.28
CA THR A 73 -4.37 6.29 15.15
C THR A 73 -4.56 7.02 16.47
N ARG A 74 -5.81 7.08 16.92
CA ARG A 74 -6.18 7.65 18.21
C ARG A 74 -7.02 6.65 18.97
N ASP A 75 -6.54 6.29 20.16
CA ASP A 75 -7.32 5.49 21.09
C ASP A 75 -8.42 6.34 21.73
N LEU A 76 -9.63 5.79 21.74
CA LEU A 76 -10.82 6.38 22.33
C LEU A 76 -11.30 5.46 23.44
N ARG A 77 -12.16 5.98 24.34
CA ARG A 77 -12.64 5.23 25.52
C ARG A 77 -13.25 3.86 25.21
N ARG A 78 -13.86 3.70 24.03
CA ARG A 78 -14.55 2.45 23.61
C ARG A 78 -14.24 2.09 22.16
N GLY A 79 -13.04 2.38 21.69
CA GLY A 79 -12.71 2.13 20.29
C GLY A 79 -11.43 2.83 19.84
N THR A 80 -11.14 2.70 18.56
CA THR A 80 -9.98 3.31 17.93
C THR A 80 -10.43 4.01 16.66
N PHE A 81 -10.04 5.26 16.50
CA PHE A 81 -10.18 5.99 15.24
C PHE A 81 -8.84 5.94 14.50
N ALA A 82 -8.87 5.65 13.20
CA ALA A 82 -7.68 5.70 12.38
C ALA A 82 -7.95 6.34 11.02
N PHE A 83 -6.90 6.93 10.46
CA PHE A 83 -6.86 7.36 9.06
C PHE A 83 -5.59 6.84 8.40
N ARG A 84 -5.67 6.62 7.09
CA ARG A 84 -4.56 6.22 6.23
C ARG A 84 -4.63 7.01 4.93
N ALA A 85 -3.48 7.47 4.47
CA ALA A 85 -3.32 8.05 3.15
C ALA A 85 -2.06 7.47 2.52
N MET A 86 -2.14 7.05 1.26
CA MET A 86 -1.01 6.58 0.49
C MET A 86 -0.93 7.32 -0.83
N VAL A 87 0.24 7.90 -1.11
CA VAL A 87 0.48 8.75 -2.27
C VAL A 87 1.77 8.37 -2.99
N SER A 88 1.83 8.65 -4.28
CA SER A 88 3.02 8.45 -5.10
C SER A 88 3.19 9.55 -6.16
N ALA A 89 4.43 9.93 -6.42
CA ALA A 89 4.82 10.78 -7.54
C ALA A 89 5.15 9.99 -8.82
N ASP A 90 4.95 8.66 -8.82
CA ASP A 90 5.16 7.78 -9.97
C ASP A 90 4.51 8.27 -11.28
N PRO A 91 3.29 8.87 -11.29
CA PRO A 91 2.71 9.40 -12.52
C PRO A 91 3.57 10.49 -13.19
N LEU A 92 4.36 11.23 -12.40
CA LEU A 92 5.23 12.32 -12.88
C LEU A 92 6.60 11.81 -13.33
N THR A 93 7.10 10.73 -12.73
CA THR A 93 8.48 10.22 -12.92
C THR A 93 8.53 9.03 -13.88
N ILE A 94 7.53 8.15 -13.85
CA ILE A 94 7.39 6.98 -14.71
C ILE A 94 6.49 7.33 -15.91
N GLY A 95 5.37 7.99 -15.68
CA GLY A 95 4.44 8.38 -16.74
C GLY A 95 3.68 7.21 -17.39
N ARG A 96 2.82 7.53 -18.36
CA ARG A 96 1.81 6.61 -18.92
C ARG A 96 2.37 5.41 -19.69
N ASN A 97 3.62 5.46 -20.13
CA ASN A 97 4.23 4.31 -20.77
C ASN A 97 4.80 3.33 -19.74
N GLY A 98 4.68 3.56 -18.43
CA GLY A 98 5.23 2.65 -17.42
C GLY A 98 6.77 2.56 -17.45
N TYR A 99 7.33 1.63 -16.68
CA TYR A 99 8.76 1.28 -16.73
C TYR A 99 8.96 -0.13 -17.31
N PRO A 100 10.13 -0.46 -17.90
CA PRO A 100 10.38 -1.81 -18.44
C PRO A 100 10.25 -2.85 -17.32
N LEU A 101 9.55 -3.95 -17.59
CA LEU A 101 9.48 -5.10 -16.70
C LEU A 101 9.05 -6.32 -17.51
N LEU A 102 10.03 -7.02 -18.10
CA LEU A 102 9.80 -8.19 -18.94
C LEU A 102 8.87 -9.19 -18.25
N LEU A 103 7.98 -9.80 -19.04
CA LEU A 103 6.96 -10.76 -18.60
C LEU A 103 5.78 -10.15 -17.81
N GLN A 104 5.80 -8.85 -17.47
CA GLN A 104 4.57 -8.20 -17.02
C GLN A 104 3.55 -8.09 -18.14
N THR A 105 2.29 -8.34 -17.80
CA THR A 105 1.17 -8.20 -18.72
C THR A 105 -0.07 -7.77 -17.96
N GLY A 106 -0.95 -6.99 -18.61
CA GLY A 106 -2.37 -6.96 -18.25
C GLY A 106 -2.93 -5.61 -17.80
N GLU A 107 -2.10 -4.64 -17.41
CA GLU A 107 -2.60 -3.35 -16.92
C GLU A 107 -2.47 -2.21 -17.94
N THR A 108 -3.20 -1.12 -17.72
CA THR A 108 -3.07 0.13 -18.48
C THR A 108 -2.68 1.27 -17.53
N ALA A 109 -1.95 2.28 -18.01
CA ALA A 109 -1.71 3.51 -17.24
C ALA A 109 -2.58 4.70 -17.74
N ASP A 110 -3.39 4.47 -18.76
CA ASP A 110 -4.25 5.45 -19.42
C ASP A 110 -5.71 4.97 -19.55
N GLY A 111 -6.03 3.79 -19.00
CA GLY A 111 -7.34 3.14 -19.13
C GLY A 111 -7.60 2.54 -20.51
N ARG A 112 -6.62 2.54 -21.44
CA ARG A 112 -6.84 2.23 -22.86
C ARG A 112 -5.81 1.29 -23.46
N THR A 113 -4.54 1.49 -23.14
CA THR A 113 -3.41 0.82 -23.78
C THR A 113 -2.81 -0.20 -22.81
N PRO A 114 -2.98 -1.51 -23.06
CA PRO A 114 -2.33 -2.54 -22.25
C PRO A 114 -0.81 -2.43 -22.32
N LEU A 115 -0.18 -2.51 -21.16
CA LEU A 115 1.25 -2.62 -21.01
C LEU A 115 1.66 -4.09 -21.12
N ILE A 116 2.65 -4.33 -21.98
CA ILE A 116 3.28 -5.63 -22.20
C ILE A 116 4.77 -5.44 -21.98
N ASP A 117 5.38 -6.31 -21.17
CA ASP A 117 6.79 -6.20 -20.74
C ASP A 117 7.09 -4.89 -20.00
N ARG A 118 6.06 -4.31 -19.37
CA ARG A 118 6.12 -3.01 -18.71
C ARG A 118 5.15 -2.98 -17.53
N GLN A 119 5.52 -2.21 -16.51
CA GLN A 119 4.70 -1.97 -15.32
C GLN A 119 4.18 -0.53 -15.29
N HIS A 120 2.90 -0.34 -14.96
CA HIS A 120 2.29 0.98 -14.83
C HIS A 120 2.81 1.73 -13.59
N PRO A 121 2.79 3.08 -13.58
CA PRO A 121 3.00 3.83 -12.35
C PRO A 121 1.89 3.55 -11.34
N HIS A 122 2.18 3.69 -10.04
CA HIS A 122 1.12 3.88 -9.06
C HIS A 122 0.32 5.16 -9.35
N ASP A 123 -0.94 5.20 -8.95
CA ASP A 123 -1.72 6.44 -8.97
C ASP A 123 -1.18 7.45 -7.95
N LEU A 124 -1.49 8.73 -8.17
CA LEU A 124 -1.10 9.80 -7.24
C LEU A 124 -1.65 9.55 -5.84
N PHE A 125 -2.89 9.05 -5.75
CA PHE A 125 -3.54 8.61 -4.53
C PHE A 125 -3.86 7.13 -4.68
N MET A 126 -3.24 6.29 -3.86
CA MET A 126 -3.48 4.85 -3.83
C MET A 126 -4.42 4.45 -2.69
N GLU A 127 -4.41 5.19 -1.58
CA GLU A 127 -5.31 4.98 -0.46
C GLU A 127 -5.66 6.33 0.18
N MET A 128 -6.93 6.55 0.49
CA MET A 128 -7.44 7.61 1.35
C MET A 128 -8.58 7.01 2.15
N ALA A 129 -8.28 6.56 3.36
CA ALA A 129 -9.21 5.78 4.15
C ALA A 129 -9.29 6.26 5.60
N VAL A 130 -10.46 6.04 6.19
CA VAL A 130 -10.71 6.19 7.62
C VAL A 130 -11.38 4.94 8.14
N SER A 131 -11.07 4.60 9.39
CA SER A 131 -11.75 3.53 10.10
C SER A 131 -12.08 3.95 11.52
N TYR A 132 -13.15 3.34 12.03
CA TYR A 132 -13.50 3.39 13.43
C TYR A 132 -13.87 2.00 13.90
N SER A 133 -13.17 1.52 14.93
CA SER A 133 -13.51 0.30 15.65
C SER A 133 -14.24 0.65 16.95
N HIS A 134 -15.23 -0.16 17.31
CA HIS A 134 -15.94 -0.09 18.57
C HIS A 134 -15.76 -1.41 19.33
N SER A 135 -15.19 -1.32 20.53
CA SER A 135 -15.01 -2.48 21.40
C SER A 135 -16.34 -2.85 22.03
N VAL A 136 -16.85 -4.04 21.71
CA VAL A 136 -18.08 -4.61 22.29
C VAL A 136 -17.75 -5.24 23.65
N ASN A 137 -16.62 -5.92 23.74
CA ASN A 137 -16.01 -6.48 24.95
C ASN A 137 -14.49 -6.60 24.75
N GLU A 138 -13.79 -7.27 25.66
CA GLU A 138 -12.32 -7.40 25.63
C GLU A 138 -11.78 -8.11 24.38
N SER A 139 -12.56 -9.02 23.76
CA SER A 139 -12.13 -9.84 22.61
C SER A 139 -12.93 -9.58 21.33
N THR A 140 -13.98 -8.76 21.38
CA THR A 140 -14.90 -8.53 20.27
C THR A 140 -14.97 -7.05 19.92
N SER A 141 -14.80 -6.74 18.64
CA SER A 141 -14.98 -5.39 18.10
C SER A 141 -15.82 -5.44 16.83
N VAL A 142 -16.56 -4.37 16.58
CA VAL A 142 -17.17 -4.08 15.28
C VAL A 142 -16.48 -2.87 14.68
N PHE A 143 -16.33 -2.80 13.36
CA PHE A 143 -15.67 -1.67 12.72
C PHE A 143 -16.44 -1.16 11.51
N ALA A 144 -16.23 0.11 11.20
CA ALA A 144 -16.58 0.72 9.93
C ALA A 144 -15.30 1.17 9.23
N TYR A 145 -15.22 0.92 7.93
CA TYR A 145 -14.11 1.33 7.06
C TYR A 145 -14.70 2.07 5.86
N PHE A 146 -14.11 3.20 5.52
CA PHE A 146 -14.46 3.97 4.34
C PHE A 146 -13.18 4.42 3.65
N GLY A 147 -13.09 4.23 2.34
CA GLY A 147 -11.94 4.70 1.55
C GLY A 147 -12.32 5.13 0.14
N LEU A 148 -11.60 6.11 -0.40
CA LEU A 148 -11.78 6.63 -1.74
C LEU A 148 -10.47 7.24 -2.29
N PRO A 149 -9.55 6.47 -2.90
CA PRO A 149 -9.58 5.00 -3.01
C PRO A 149 -9.37 4.32 -1.66
N GLY A 150 -9.93 3.13 -1.48
CA GLY A 150 -9.73 2.31 -0.29
C GLY A 150 -9.06 1.00 -0.66
N GLU A 151 -8.60 0.28 0.36
CA GLU A 151 -8.10 -1.08 0.17
C GLU A 151 -9.22 -2.01 -0.36
N PRO A 152 -8.93 -2.92 -1.31
CA PRO A 152 -9.85 -3.99 -1.65
C PRO A 152 -10.16 -4.90 -0.45
N ALA A 153 -11.43 -5.33 -0.35
CA ALA A 153 -11.87 -6.20 0.74
C ALA A 153 -11.28 -7.63 0.69
N LEU A 154 -10.82 -8.05 -0.50
CA LEU A 154 -10.31 -9.40 -0.76
C LEU A 154 -8.96 -9.31 -1.47
N GLY A 155 -8.04 -10.17 -1.05
CA GLY A 155 -6.71 -10.28 -1.61
C GLY A 155 -5.65 -10.42 -0.52
N PRO A 156 -4.43 -10.81 -0.91
CA PRO A 156 -3.26 -10.64 -0.05
C PRO A 156 -3.01 -9.15 0.19
N PRO A 157 -2.22 -8.79 1.22
CA PRO A 157 -1.74 -7.42 1.34
C PRO A 157 -1.07 -6.94 0.05
N VAL A 158 -1.20 -5.66 -0.29
CA VAL A 158 -0.44 -5.06 -1.42
C VAL A 158 1.04 -5.37 -1.29
N TYR A 159 1.72 -5.69 -2.40
CA TYR A 159 3.09 -6.21 -2.34
C TYR A 159 4.06 -5.28 -1.60
N MET A 160 3.86 -3.97 -1.68
CA MET A 160 4.69 -2.95 -1.00
C MET A 160 4.62 -3.02 0.53
N HIS A 161 3.55 -3.60 1.09
CA HIS A 161 3.41 -3.76 2.54
C HIS A 161 3.71 -5.18 3.01
N ARG A 162 4.16 -6.05 2.11
CA ARG A 162 4.69 -7.35 2.51
C ARG A 162 6.13 -7.12 2.94
N PHE A 163 6.46 -7.50 4.16
CA PHE A 163 7.83 -7.41 4.68
C PHE A 163 8.87 -8.07 3.75
N SER A 164 8.51 -9.17 3.07
CA SER A 164 9.38 -9.84 2.10
C SER A 164 9.71 -9.01 0.85
N GLY A 165 8.95 -7.93 0.60
CA GLY A 165 9.06 -7.08 -0.59
C GLY A 165 9.60 -5.68 -0.30
N GLU A 166 9.90 -5.34 0.97
CA GLU A 166 10.27 -3.97 1.40
C GLU A 166 11.46 -3.40 0.63
N GLU A 167 12.45 -4.24 0.32
CA GLU A 167 13.69 -3.87 -0.37
C GLU A 167 13.67 -4.17 -1.87
N ILE A 168 12.52 -4.54 -2.44
CA ILE A 168 12.41 -4.83 -3.88
C ILE A 168 12.02 -3.53 -4.62
N PRO A 169 12.89 -2.98 -5.48
CA PRO A 169 12.67 -1.67 -6.12
C PRO A 169 11.66 -1.71 -7.28
N THR A 170 11.12 -2.89 -7.58
CA THR A 170 10.22 -3.15 -8.71
C THR A 170 9.07 -4.04 -8.28
N ALA A 171 7.91 -3.86 -8.90
CA ALA A 171 6.79 -4.79 -8.71
C ALA A 171 7.19 -6.25 -8.99
N PRO A 172 6.76 -7.23 -8.17
CA PRO A 172 6.99 -8.64 -8.45
C PRO A 172 6.20 -9.07 -9.68
N ILE A 173 6.71 -10.08 -10.40
CA ILE A 173 6.03 -10.64 -11.59
C ILE A 173 4.59 -11.12 -11.31
N THR A 174 4.31 -11.50 -10.06
CA THR A 174 3.01 -11.97 -9.61
C THR A 174 2.04 -10.84 -9.20
N HIS A 175 2.45 -9.57 -9.29
CA HIS A 175 1.61 -8.43 -8.88
C HIS A 175 0.24 -8.46 -9.55
N HIS A 176 0.14 -8.45 -10.88
CA HIS A 176 -1.16 -8.50 -11.58
C HIS A 176 -1.96 -9.79 -11.38
N TRP A 177 -1.36 -10.84 -10.81
CA TRP A 177 -2.03 -12.11 -10.55
C TRP A 177 -2.57 -12.21 -9.11
N LEU A 178 -1.86 -11.61 -8.15
CA LEU A 178 -2.16 -11.71 -6.74
C LEU A 178 -2.74 -10.42 -6.15
N ASP A 179 -2.54 -9.29 -6.81
CA ASP A 179 -2.72 -7.93 -6.27
C ASP A 179 -3.62 -7.07 -7.21
N SER A 180 -4.24 -7.69 -8.22
CA SER A 180 -5.06 -6.97 -9.22
C SER A 180 -6.27 -6.23 -8.64
N THR A 181 -6.69 -6.56 -7.42
CA THR A 181 -7.78 -5.86 -6.74
C THR A 181 -7.38 -4.46 -6.23
N HIS A 182 -6.09 -4.16 -6.08
CA HIS A 182 -5.62 -2.85 -5.57
C HIS A 182 -5.51 -1.78 -6.65
N ILE A 183 -5.82 -2.15 -7.89
CA ILE A 183 -5.75 -1.31 -9.10
C ILE A 183 -7.08 -1.28 -9.85
N SER A 184 -8.06 -2.08 -9.39
CA SER A 184 -9.43 -2.12 -9.90
C SER A 184 -10.40 -1.55 -8.86
N PHE A 185 -10.73 -0.26 -9.00
CA PHE A 185 -11.68 0.41 -8.10
C PHE A 185 -13.10 0.42 -8.67
N GLY A 186 -14.09 -0.01 -7.88
CA GLY A 186 -15.52 0.20 -8.20
C GLY A 186 -16.16 -0.80 -9.16
N VAL A 187 -15.74 -2.08 -9.13
CA VAL A 187 -16.42 -3.17 -9.86
C VAL A 187 -17.67 -3.65 -9.12
#